data_AF-A0A7W7VN38-F1
#
_entry.id   AF-A0A7W7VN38-F1
#
_cell.length_a   1.000
_cell.length_b   1.000
_cell.length_c   1.000
_cell.angle_alpha   90.00
_cell.angle_beta   90.00
_cell.angle_gamma   90.00
#
_symmetry.space_group_name_H-M   'P 1'
#
loop_
_entity.id
_entity.type
_entity.pdbx_description
1 polymer ?
#
loop_
_entity_poly.entity_id
_entity_poly.type
_entity_poly.pdbx_seq_one_letter_code
_entity_poly.pdbx_strand_id
1 'polypeptide(L)' 'MPALATGLDGPPAFRDRVSSGLAAEFPTVPPGTVARRVADARARAEHLGIEATPEVVERVAREHLLALVNSAPPPRSPR' A
#
# COMPACT_ATOMS: atom_id res chain seq x y z
N MET A 1 -12.61 -17.40 -29.60
CA MET A 1 -12.56 -18.27 -28.40
C MET A 1 -11.43 -17.76 -27.50
N PRO A 2 -11.61 -17.67 -26.16
CA PRO A 2 -11.31 -16.46 -25.37
C PRO A 2 -10.08 -16.52 -24.44
N ALA A 3 -9.75 -15.33 -23.88
CA ALA A 3 -8.95 -15.00 -22.66
C ALA A 3 -7.46 -15.41 -22.65
N LEU A 4 -6.51 -14.56 -22.26
CA LEU A 4 -6.36 -13.97 -20.92
C LEU A 4 -5.74 -12.56 -20.98
N ALA A 5 -6.37 -11.64 -20.24
CA ALA A 5 -5.79 -10.37 -19.86
C ALA A 5 -4.61 -10.65 -18.91
N THR A 6 -3.38 -10.46 -19.39
CA THR A 6 -2.20 -10.38 -18.53
C THR A 6 -1.55 -9.04 -18.82
N GLY A 7 -1.63 -8.13 -17.84
CA GLY A 7 -1.11 -6.78 -17.99
C GLY A 7 -1.94 -5.69 -17.31
N LEU A 8 -2.77 -6.00 -16.31
CA LEU A 8 -3.07 -5.01 -15.27
C LEU A 8 -1.90 -5.02 -14.29
N ASP A 9 -0.70 -4.75 -14.78
CA ASP A 9 0.39 -4.20 -13.99
C ASP A 9 0.53 -2.78 -14.48
N GLY A 10 -0.01 -1.82 -13.72
CA GLY A 10 0.44 -0.43 -13.90
C GLY A 10 1.97 -0.43 -13.87
N PRO A 11 2.64 0.39 -14.70
CA PRO A 11 4.09 0.29 -14.90
C PRO A 11 4.80 0.25 -13.55
N PRO A 12 5.83 -0.60 -13.34
CA PRO A 12 6.50 -0.76 -12.04
C PRO A 12 6.92 0.58 -11.41
N ALA A 13 7.23 1.57 -12.26
CA ALA A 13 7.49 2.95 -11.89
C ALA A 13 6.39 3.63 -11.05
N PHE A 14 5.12 3.30 -11.28
CA PHE A 14 3.98 3.83 -10.52
C PHE A 14 3.97 3.30 -9.08
N ARG A 15 4.04 1.96 -8.93
CA ARG A 15 4.06 1.32 -7.61
C ARG A 15 5.28 1.76 -6.80
N ASP A 16 6.41 1.89 -7.47
CA ASP A 16 7.67 2.32 -6.85
C ASP A 16 7.56 3.77 -6.37
N ARG A 17 6.95 4.69 -7.14
CA ARG A 17 6.76 6.08 -6.73
C ARG A 17 5.85 6.23 -5.50
N VAL A 18 4.71 5.54 -5.48
CA VAL A 18 3.79 5.55 -4.32
C VAL A 18 4.46 4.93 -3.09
N SER A 19 5.15 3.80 -3.27
CA SER A 19 5.85 3.13 -2.16
C SER A 19 6.96 4.00 -1.60
N SER A 20 7.77 4.65 -2.44
CA SER A 20 8.82 5.57 -2.00
C SER A 20 8.26 6.81 -1.29
N GLY A 21 7.18 7.41 -1.81
CA GLY A 21 6.52 8.55 -1.17
C GLY A 21 6.01 8.22 0.23
N LEU A 22 5.29 7.09 0.36
CA LEU A 22 4.79 6.63 1.65
C LEU A 22 5.92 6.20 2.60
N ALA A 23 7.00 5.59 2.10
CA ALA A 23 8.14 5.22 2.94
C ALA A 23 8.85 6.45 3.54
N ALA A 24 8.90 7.56 2.80
CA ALA A 24 9.42 8.83 3.31
C ALA A 24 8.49 9.45 4.38
N GLU A 25 7.18 9.31 4.23
CA GLU A 25 6.19 9.84 5.18
C GLU A 25 6.08 9.01 6.47
N PHE A 26 6.29 7.69 6.38
CA PHE A 26 6.19 6.76 7.50
C PHE A 26 7.57 6.14 7.83
N PRO A 27 8.56 6.92 8.28
CA PRO A 27 9.93 6.43 8.48
C PRO A 27 10.05 5.39 9.60
N THR A 28 9.05 5.31 10.49
CA THR A 28 8.97 4.30 11.56
C THR A 28 8.46 2.94 11.09
N VAL A 29 7.92 2.87 9.86
CA VAL A 29 7.39 1.63 9.27
C VAL A 29 8.42 1.07 8.29
N PRO A 30 8.77 -0.23 8.37
CA PRO A 30 9.73 -0.84 7.44
C PRO A 30 9.28 -0.67 5.97
N PRO A 31 10.18 -0.32 5.02
CA PRO A 31 9.84 -0.13 3.61
C PRO A 31 9.16 -1.35 2.97
N GLY A 32 9.55 -2.57 3.35
CA GLY A 32 8.89 -3.80 2.88
C GLY A 32 7.43 -3.90 3.34
N THR A 33 7.11 -3.39 4.53
CA THR A 33 5.73 -3.31 5.03
C THR A 33 4.94 -2.28 4.23
N VAL A 34 5.53 -1.12 3.92
CA VAL A 34 4.90 -0.09 3.07
C VAL A 34 4.58 -0.65 1.68
N ALA A 35 5.55 -1.29 1.02
CA ALA A 35 5.36 -1.89 -0.30
C ALA A 35 4.24 -2.96 -0.30
N ARG A 36 4.17 -3.79 0.75
CA ARG A 36 3.09 -4.77 0.92
C ARG A 36 1.73 -4.07 1.09
N ARG A 37 1.64 -2.98 1.86
CA ARG A 37 0.39 -2.22 2.02
C ARG A 37 -0.09 -1.57 0.72
N VAL A 38 0.82 -1.06 -0.10
CA VAL A 38 0.50 -0.53 -1.43
C VAL A 38 -0.04 -1.64 -2.34
N ALA A 39 0.59 -2.82 -2.33
CA ALA A 39 0.11 -3.98 -3.10
C ALA A 39 -1.27 -4.46 -2.61
N ASP A 40 -1.47 -4.55 -1.28
CA ASP A 40 -2.77 -4.92 -0.68
C ASP A 40 -3.87 -3.92 -1.06
N ALA A 41 -3.58 -2.62 -1.02
CA ALA A 41 -4.54 -1.57 -1.35
C ALA A 41 -5.00 -1.67 -2.81
N ARG A 42 -4.06 -1.91 -3.72
CA ARG A 42 -4.33 -2.15 -5.14
C ARG A 42 -5.20 -3.40 -5.35
N ALA A 43 -4.80 -4.53 -4.78
CA ALA A 43 -5.55 -5.78 -4.93
C ALA A 43 -6.98 -5.67 -4.38
N ARG A 44 -7.18 -4.92 -3.29
CA ARG A 44 -8.52 -4.62 -2.74
C ARG A 44 -9.34 -3.74 -3.67
N ALA A 45 -8.75 -2.69 -4.22
CA ALA A 45 -9.46 -1.81 -5.17
C ALA A 45 -9.93 -2.61 -6.40
N GLU A 46 -9.03 -3.40 -6.98
CA GLU A 46 -9.34 -4.28 -8.13
C GLU A 46 -10.43 -5.30 -7.78
N HIS A 47 -10.35 -5.94 -6.61
CA HIS A 47 -11.36 -6.90 -6.14
C HIS A 47 -12.75 -6.27 -5.98
N LEU A 48 -12.82 -4.99 -5.58
CA LEU A 48 -14.06 -4.23 -5.42
C LEU A 48 -14.58 -3.65 -6.75
N GLY A 49 -13.87 -3.85 -7.87
CA GLY A 49 -14.20 -3.23 -9.15
C GLY A 49 -13.95 -1.72 -9.18
N ILE A 50 -13.15 -1.21 -8.25
CA ILE A 50 -12.73 0.19 -8.20
C ILE A 50 -11.47 0.34 -9.07
N GLU A 51 -11.42 1.40 -9.88
CA GLU A 51 -10.21 1.72 -10.62
C GLU A 51 -9.06 2.01 -9.66
N ALA A 52 -8.00 1.20 -9.72
CA ALA A 52 -6.84 1.28 -8.84
C ALA A 52 -5.88 2.39 -9.30
N THR A 53 -6.37 3.63 -9.35
CA THR A 53 -5.55 4.79 -9.71
C THR A 53 -4.47 5.07 -8.65
N PRO A 54 -3.41 5.80 -9.01
CA PRO A 54 -2.42 6.31 -8.07
C PRO A 54 -2.97 6.89 -6.78
N GLU A 55 -3.92 7.81 -6.93
CA GLU A 55 -4.49 8.57 -5.83
C GLU A 55 -5.31 7.68 -4.91
N VAL A 56 -6.05 6.71 -5.48
CA VAL A 56 -6.85 5.74 -4.72
C VAL A 56 -5.94 4.81 -3.91
N VAL A 57 -4.94 4.22 -4.57
CA VAL A 57 -4.02 3.28 -3.94
C VAL A 57 -3.21 3.96 -2.83
N GLU A 58 -2.70 5.16 -3.10
CA GLU A 58 -1.94 5.94 -2.11
C GLU A 58 -2.82 6.29 -0.90
N ARG A 59 -4.03 6.80 -1.12
CA ARG A 59 -4.94 7.18 -0.03
C ARG A 59 -5.27 5.98 0.85
N VAL A 60 -5.65 4.85 0.25
CA VAL A 60 -5.98 3.64 1.01
C VAL A 60 -4.77 3.10 1.78
N ALA A 61 -3.59 3.05 1.14
CA ALA A 61 -2.37 2.59 1.81
C ALA A 61 -1.97 3.50 2.98
N ARG A 62 -2.06 4.82 2.81
CA ARG A 62 -1.81 5.83 3.84
C ARG A 62 -2.71 5.63 5.06
N GLU A 63 -4.02 5.46 4.86
CA GLU A 63 -4.95 5.21 5.96
C GLU A 63 -4.60 3.94 6.75
N HIS A 64 -4.23 2.86 6.03
CA HIS A 64 -3.78 1.63 6.69
C HIS A 64 -2.47 1.79 7.46
N LEU A 65 -1.52 2.57 6.96
CA LEU A 65 -0.25 2.86 7.63
C LEU A 65 -0.48 3.75 8.86
N LEU A 66 -1.34 4.76 8.76
CA LEU A 66 -1.72 5.60 9.88
C LEU A 66 -2.39 4.78 10.99
N ALA A 67 -3.33 3.91 10.63
CA ALA A 67 -3.96 2.99 11.58
C ALA A 67 -2.93 2.04 12.22
N LEU A 68 -1.95 1.56 11.47
CA LEU A 68 -0.86 0.71 11.98
C LEU A 68 -0.03 1.45 13.05
N VAL A 69 0.37 2.69 12.77
CA VAL A 69 1.16 3.51 13.72
C VAL A 69 0.34 3.80 14.98
N ASN A 70 -0.94 4.16 14.82
CA ASN A 70 -1.80 4.52 15.95
C ASN A 70 -2.23 3.33 16.81
N SER A 71 -2.24 2.12 16.24
CA SER A 71 -2.59 0.88 16.97
C SER A 71 -1.40 0.15 17.57
N ALA A 72 -0.17 0.65 17.36
CA ALA A 72 1.02 0.05 17.95
C ALA A 72 0.89 0.07 19.49
N PRO A 73 1.00 -1.09 20.17
CA PRO A 73 0.96 -1.12 21.62
C PRO A 73 2.10 -0.25 22.18
N PRO A 74 1.88 0.46 23.30
CA PRO A 74 2.97 1.17 23.96
C PRO A 74 4.11 0.20 24.28
N PRO A 75 5.38 0.62 24.11
CA PRO A 75 6.52 -0.22 24.40
C PRO A 75 6.41 -0.72 25.84
N ARG A 76 6.47 -2.03 26.03
CA ARG A 76 6.48 -2.61 27.37
C ARG A 76 7.77 -2.16 28.05
N SER A 77 7.68 -1.28 29.04
CA SER A 77 8.84 -0.95 29.87
C SER A 77 9.39 -2.26 30.47
N PRO A 78 10.70 -2.54 30.34
CA PRO A 78 11.29 -3.65 31.05
C PRO A 78 11.17 -3.35 32.55
N ARG A 79 10.56 -4.27 33.28
CA ARG A 79 10.42 -4.21 34.74
C ARG A 79 11.68 -4.76 35.39
#